data_AF-A0A2W5VWI3-F1
#
_entry.id   AF-A0A2W5VWI3-F1
#
_cell.length_a   1.000
_cell.length_b   1.000
_cell.length_c   1.000
_cell.angle_alpha   90.00
_cell.angle_beta   90.00
_cell.angle_gamma   90.00
#
_symmetry.space_group_name_H-M   'P 1'
#
loop_
_entity.id
_entity.type
_entity.pdbx_description
1 polymer ?
#
loop_
_entity_poly.entity_id
_entity_poly.type
_entity_poly.pdbx_seq_one_letter_code
_entity_poly.pdbx_strand_id
1 'polypeptide(L)'
;MLRMRVALLACVLLCAALTGCKKKTATEFYRLEGEHSVLVTREGDAAYETTEMENIITGLRAIPADTVEKPRAEQLLGAIAAEQARVQREKAAVVVAPPPSGTDDVNARFAAIKAQRDAQQAAPEPVAAVDAGPQVPTEPYKGMTEADFIKAFGACYERGAPVTIADGGLSTSMKLRADKKCQGQYGTPGATTRWLFGHEGLYARLVETQSSQTTTIDAGAGEQTTKPTPPPDPRPSLVIPGAPAPGSEAPTMIP
;
A
#
# COMPACT_ATOMS: atom_id res chain seq x y z
N MET A 1 8.40 63.08 -5.17
CA MET A 1 8.24 62.70 -3.75
C MET A 1 7.00 61.86 -3.45
N LEU A 2 5.86 62.06 -4.13
CA LEU A 2 4.61 61.30 -3.86
C LEU A 2 4.75 59.79 -4.11
N ARG A 3 5.41 59.36 -5.20
CA ARG A 3 5.61 57.94 -5.55
C ARG A 3 6.40 57.14 -4.50
N MET A 4 7.37 57.78 -3.84
CA MET A 4 8.22 57.13 -2.83
C MET A 4 7.47 56.90 -1.51
N ARG A 5 6.53 57.78 -1.17
CA ARG A 5 5.65 57.63 0.00
C ARG A 5 4.63 56.51 -0.19
N VAL A 6 4.09 56.35 -1.40
CA VAL A 6 3.15 55.27 -1.74
C VAL A 6 3.83 53.89 -1.67
N ALA A 7 5.06 53.77 -2.16
CA ALA A 7 5.82 52.51 -2.09
C ALA A 7 6.11 52.08 -0.64
N LEU A 8 6.47 53.02 0.23
CA LEU A 8 6.71 52.75 1.65
C LEU A 8 5.43 52.30 2.38
N LEU A 9 4.30 52.97 2.13
CA LEU A 9 3.01 52.59 2.70
C LEU A 9 2.55 51.19 2.26
N ALA A 10 2.74 50.85 0.99
CA ALA A 10 2.44 49.51 0.48
C ALA A 10 3.31 48.43 1.14
N CYS A 11 4.59 48.71 1.37
CA CYS A 11 5.51 47.79 2.03
C CYS A 11 5.16 47.56 3.50
N VAL A 12 4.77 48.61 4.22
CA VAL A 12 4.33 48.51 5.63
C VAL A 12 3.01 47.74 5.75
N LEU A 13 2.05 47.96 4.85
CA LEU A 13 0.80 47.20 4.80
C LEU A 13 1.04 45.71 4.49
N LEU A 14 1.98 45.39 3.60
CA LEU A 14 2.35 44.02 3.27
C LEU A 14 3.03 43.32 4.46
N CYS A 15 3.94 44.00 5.14
CA CYS A 15 4.60 43.46 6.34
C CYS A 15 3.59 43.27 7.50
N ALA A 16 2.67 44.21 7.71
CA ALA A 16 1.62 44.08 8.72
C ALA A 16 0.66 42.92 8.44
N ALA A 17 0.38 42.62 7.16
CA ALA A 17 -0.41 41.47 6.76
C ALA A 17 0.31 40.13 7.02
N LEU A 18 1.64 40.12 7.03
CA LEU A 18 2.46 38.92 7.25
C LEU A 18 2.73 38.62 8.74
N THR A 19 2.71 39.63 9.62
CA THR A 19 3.07 39.47 11.04
C THR A 19 1.92 39.06 11.98
N GLY A 20 0.69 38.92 11.48
CA GLY A 20 -0.51 38.87 12.34
C GLY A 20 -1.18 37.51 12.58
N CYS A 21 -0.99 36.50 11.73
CA CYS A 21 -1.77 35.26 11.84
C CYS A 21 -0.96 34.10 12.43
N LYS A 22 -0.76 34.11 13.76
CA LYS A 22 -0.46 32.87 14.48
C LYS A 22 -1.72 32.00 14.46
N LYS A 23 -1.86 31.16 13.45
CA LYS A 23 -2.96 30.20 13.38
C LYS A 23 -2.90 29.30 14.61
N LYS A 24 -4.04 29.13 15.26
CA LYS A 24 -4.18 28.25 16.42
C LYS A 24 -4.13 26.81 15.95
N THR A 25 -3.56 25.92 16.76
CA THR A 25 -3.63 24.48 16.52
C THR A 25 -4.86 23.91 17.23
N ALA A 26 -5.57 23.00 16.59
CA ALA A 26 -6.71 22.30 17.16
C ALA A 26 -6.31 20.88 17.59
N THR A 27 -6.02 20.67 18.87
CA THR A 27 -5.68 19.32 19.41
C THR A 27 -6.80 18.30 19.20
N GLU A 28 -8.06 18.76 19.22
CA GLU A 28 -9.23 17.93 18.96
C GLU A 28 -9.21 17.28 17.57
N PHE A 29 -8.62 17.92 16.55
CA PHE A 29 -8.51 17.32 15.23
C PHE A 29 -7.74 15.99 15.27
N TYR A 30 -6.58 15.97 15.93
CA TYR A 30 -5.72 14.78 15.98
C TYR A 30 -6.36 13.66 16.80
N ARG A 31 -7.13 13.99 17.85
CA ARG A 31 -7.92 13.01 18.60
C ARG A 31 -8.98 12.35 17.70
N LEU A 32 -9.75 13.15 16.98
CA LEU A 32 -10.81 12.67 16.08
C LEU A 32 -10.26 11.88 14.88
N GLU A 33 -9.12 12.30 14.32
CA GLU A 33 -8.41 11.58 13.27
C GLU A 33 -7.96 10.17 13.76
N GLY A 34 -7.46 10.09 15.00
CA GLY A 34 -7.11 8.83 15.64
C GLY A 34 -8.33 7.93 15.91
N GLU A 35 -9.41 8.50 16.46
CA GLU A 35 -10.66 7.77 16.72
C GLU A 35 -11.26 7.21 15.42
N HIS A 36 -11.24 7.98 14.34
CA HIS A 36 -11.64 7.51 13.01
C HIS A 36 -10.81 6.31 12.55
N SER A 37 -9.48 6.40 12.63
CA SER A 37 -8.59 5.31 12.21
C SER A 37 -8.83 4.02 13.00
N VAL A 38 -9.00 4.13 14.33
CA VAL A 38 -9.30 2.98 15.20
C VAL A 38 -10.66 2.37 14.87
N LEU A 39 -11.69 3.20 14.69
CA LEU A 39 -13.05 2.74 14.41
C LEU A 39 -13.11 1.98 13.09
N VAL A 40 -12.55 2.55 12.01
CA VAL A 40 -12.52 1.91 10.69
C VAL A 40 -11.69 0.64 10.69
N THR A 41 -10.57 0.60 11.43
CA THR A 41 -9.76 -0.64 11.55
C THR A 41 -10.51 -1.74 12.29
N ARG A 42 -11.29 -1.37 13.33
CA ARG A 42 -12.02 -2.32 14.16
C ARG A 42 -13.25 -2.91 13.46
N GLU A 43 -13.97 -2.09 12.70
CA GLU A 43 -15.32 -2.44 12.21
C GLU A 43 -15.44 -2.45 10.68
N GLY A 44 -14.39 -2.05 9.95
CA GLY A 44 -14.40 -1.99 8.50
C GLY A 44 -15.53 -1.12 7.96
N ASP A 45 -16.27 -1.64 6.99
CA ASP A 45 -17.36 -0.91 6.33
C ASP A 45 -18.54 -0.61 7.25
N ALA A 46 -18.74 -1.41 8.31
CA ALA A 46 -19.82 -1.19 9.28
C ALA A 46 -19.61 0.10 10.09
N ALA A 47 -18.34 0.52 10.27
CA ALA A 47 -17.98 1.73 10.99
C ALA A 47 -18.73 2.97 10.49
N TYR A 48 -18.95 3.06 9.18
CA TYR A 48 -19.50 4.25 8.51
C TYR A 48 -20.99 4.51 8.80
N GLU A 49 -21.67 3.57 9.47
CA GLU A 49 -23.08 3.65 9.85
C GLU A 49 -23.29 3.73 11.37
N THR A 50 -22.20 3.82 12.13
CA THR A 50 -22.24 3.88 13.59
C THR A 50 -22.49 5.29 14.11
N THR A 51 -23.05 5.38 15.32
CA THR A 51 -23.17 6.66 16.06
C THR A 51 -21.79 7.23 16.40
N GLU A 52 -20.77 6.39 16.61
CA GLU A 52 -19.39 6.81 16.82
C GLU A 52 -18.86 7.60 15.62
N MET A 53 -19.12 7.16 14.38
CA MET A 53 -18.74 7.89 13.18
C MET A 53 -19.49 9.23 13.07
N GLU A 54 -20.77 9.28 13.43
CA GLU A 54 -21.53 10.54 13.47
C GLU A 54 -20.96 11.55 14.47
N ASN A 55 -20.52 11.07 15.64
CA ASN A 55 -19.85 11.88 16.65
C ASN A 55 -18.51 12.44 16.12
N ILE A 56 -17.74 11.62 15.42
CA ILE A 56 -16.48 12.04 14.78
C ILE A 56 -16.75 13.13 13.73
N ILE A 57 -17.72 12.92 12.84
CA ILE A 57 -18.12 13.89 11.81
C ILE A 57 -18.53 15.23 12.47
N THR A 58 -19.32 15.17 13.54
CA THR A 58 -19.77 16.35 14.29
C THR A 58 -18.59 17.09 14.90
N GLY A 59 -17.65 16.38 15.52
CA GLY A 59 -16.42 16.95 16.07
C GLY A 59 -15.55 17.62 14.99
N LEU A 60 -15.38 16.97 13.84
CA LEU A 60 -14.60 17.50 12.72
C LEU A 60 -15.22 18.78 12.15
N ARG A 61 -16.55 18.86 12.08
CA ARG A 61 -17.27 20.07 11.66
C ARG A 61 -17.11 21.22 12.65
N ALA A 62 -17.01 20.92 13.94
CA ALA A 62 -16.84 21.90 15.01
C ALA A 62 -15.43 22.53 15.07
N ILE A 63 -14.46 22.04 14.29
CA ILE A 63 -13.11 22.62 14.23
C ILE A 63 -13.19 24.08 13.72
N PRO A 64 -12.65 25.05 14.48
CA PRO A 64 -12.71 26.47 14.12
C PRO A 64 -12.00 26.79 12.80
N ALA A 65 -12.54 27.74 12.05
CA ALA A 65 -12.00 28.12 10.73
C ALA A 65 -10.64 28.85 10.80
N ASP A 66 -10.26 29.41 11.96
CA ASP A 66 -8.99 30.10 12.18
C ASP A 66 -7.82 29.16 12.53
N THR A 67 -8.05 27.85 12.51
CA THR A 67 -7.04 26.83 12.87
C THR A 67 -6.22 26.36 11.68
N VAL A 68 -5.02 25.83 11.94
CA VAL A 68 -4.16 25.23 10.90
C VAL A 68 -4.80 23.98 10.31
N GLU A 69 -5.51 23.21 11.14
CA GLU A 69 -6.03 21.89 10.81
C GLU A 69 -7.36 21.93 10.03
N LYS A 70 -8.02 23.09 9.92
CA LYS A 70 -9.33 23.18 9.25
C LYS A 70 -9.37 22.55 7.85
N PRO A 71 -8.40 22.80 6.94
CA PRO A 71 -8.41 22.18 5.62
C PRO A 71 -8.27 20.65 5.67
N ARG A 72 -7.51 20.12 6.64
CA ARG A 72 -7.36 18.67 6.84
C ARG A 72 -8.65 18.04 7.38
N ALA A 73 -9.34 18.73 8.28
CA ALA A 73 -10.65 18.30 8.77
C ALA A 73 -11.68 18.23 7.63
N GLU A 74 -11.70 19.23 6.74
CA GLU A 74 -12.56 19.24 5.55
C GLU A 74 -12.21 18.11 4.57
N GLN A 75 -10.93 17.84 4.37
CA GLN A 75 -10.47 16.70 3.57
C GLN A 75 -10.96 15.36 4.14
N LEU A 76 -10.82 15.17 5.46
CA LEU A 76 -11.26 13.94 6.14
C LEU A 76 -12.78 13.79 6.06
N LEU A 77 -13.54 14.87 6.25
CA LEU A 77 -15.00 14.87 6.06
C LEU A 77 -15.39 14.47 4.63
N GLY A 78 -14.67 14.96 3.62
CA GLY A 78 -14.87 14.58 2.22
C GLY A 78 -14.60 13.10 1.96
N ALA A 79 -13.54 12.55 2.56
CA ALA A 79 -13.21 11.13 2.45
C ALA A 79 -14.28 10.25 3.12
N ILE A 80 -14.73 10.59 4.34
CA ILE A 80 -15.79 9.87 5.04
C ILE A 80 -17.09 9.87 4.23
N ALA A 81 -17.48 11.02 3.66
CA ALA A 81 -18.69 11.12 2.85
C ALA A 81 -18.62 10.28 1.56
N ALA A 82 -17.46 10.25 0.91
CA ALA A 82 -17.24 9.43 -0.29
C ALA A 82 -17.36 7.93 0.03
N GLU A 83 -16.85 7.53 1.18
CA GLU A 83 -16.87 6.14 1.63
C GLU A 83 -18.27 5.69 2.08
N GLN A 84 -18.99 6.54 2.83
CA GLN A 84 -20.41 6.34 3.12
C GLN A 84 -21.23 6.15 1.83
N ALA A 85 -20.96 6.95 0.80
CA ALA A 85 -21.63 6.81 -0.50
C ALA A 85 -21.24 5.49 -1.21
N ARG A 86 -20.00 5.03 -1.09
CA ARG A 86 -19.58 3.71 -1.62
C ARG A 86 -20.34 2.58 -0.93
N VAL A 87 -20.32 2.55 0.40
CA VAL A 87 -20.99 1.51 1.21
C VAL A 87 -22.49 1.46 0.91
N GLN A 88 -23.16 2.62 0.82
CA GLN A 88 -24.59 2.67 0.47
C GLN A 88 -24.88 2.12 -0.95
N ARG A 89 -24.02 2.42 -1.93
CA ARG A 89 -24.18 1.87 -3.30
C ARG A 89 -24.03 0.36 -3.33
N GLU A 90 -23.07 -0.18 -2.59
CA GLU A 90 -22.86 -1.63 -2.51
C GLU A 90 -24.02 -2.34 -1.84
N LYS A 91 -24.55 -1.76 -0.75
CA LYS A 91 -25.77 -2.28 -0.10
C LYS A 91 -26.97 -2.26 -1.03
N ALA A 92 -27.16 -1.18 -1.78
CA ALA A 92 -28.23 -1.10 -2.77
C ALA A 92 -28.08 -2.14 -3.89
N ALA A 93 -26.85 -2.42 -4.33
CA ALA A 93 -26.58 -3.44 -5.35
C ALA A 93 -26.91 -4.87 -4.86
N VAL A 94 -26.66 -5.17 -3.58
CA VAL A 94 -27.02 -6.47 -2.97
C VAL A 94 -28.54 -6.66 -2.91
N VAL A 95 -29.31 -5.59 -2.68
CA VAL A 95 -30.79 -5.66 -2.60
C VAL A 95 -31.45 -5.77 -3.99
N VAL A 96 -30.80 -5.26 -5.03
CA VAL A 96 -31.33 -5.27 -6.42
C VAL A 96 -30.91 -6.52 -7.20
N ALA A 97 -29.95 -7.30 -6.69
CA ALA A 97 -29.69 -8.63 -7.24
C ALA A 97 -30.99 -9.45 -7.12
N PRO A 98 -31.61 -9.88 -8.25
CA PRO A 98 -32.80 -10.70 -8.17
C PRO A 98 -32.47 -11.93 -7.31
N PRO A 99 -33.39 -12.37 -6.42
CA PRO A 99 -33.22 -13.67 -5.78
C PRO A 99 -32.96 -14.67 -6.90
N PRO A 100 -32.00 -15.61 -6.75
CA PRO A 100 -31.71 -16.56 -7.79
C PRO A 100 -33.04 -17.20 -8.22
N SER A 101 -33.48 -16.87 -9.43
CA SER A 101 -34.71 -17.38 -10.03
C SER A 101 -34.46 -18.86 -10.30
N GLY A 102 -34.69 -19.69 -9.28
CA GLY A 102 -34.29 -21.09 -9.30
C GLY A 102 -34.74 -21.76 -8.03
N THR A 103 -36.05 -21.98 -7.94
CA THR A 103 -36.75 -23.05 -7.21
C THR A 103 -36.33 -23.29 -5.75
N ASP A 104 -37.30 -23.22 -4.84
CA ASP A 104 -37.25 -23.55 -3.40
C ASP A 104 -36.87 -25.01 -3.07
N ASP A 105 -36.15 -25.70 -3.95
CA ASP A 105 -35.59 -27.01 -3.65
C ASP A 105 -34.12 -26.87 -3.19
N VAL A 106 -33.98 -26.60 -1.90
CA VAL A 106 -32.68 -26.61 -1.20
C VAL A 106 -31.99 -27.96 -1.40
N ASN A 107 -32.73 -29.07 -1.53
CA ASN A 107 -32.16 -30.39 -1.82
C ASN A 107 -31.60 -30.45 -3.24
N ALA A 108 -32.23 -29.83 -4.24
CA ALA A 108 -31.70 -29.76 -5.60
C ALA A 108 -30.40 -28.94 -5.67
N ARG A 109 -30.29 -27.82 -4.92
CA ARG A 109 -29.02 -27.08 -4.79
C ARG A 109 -27.94 -27.90 -4.09
N PHE A 110 -28.29 -28.60 -3.01
CA PHE A 110 -27.34 -29.47 -2.32
C PHE A 110 -26.88 -30.63 -3.20
N ALA A 111 -27.79 -31.24 -3.96
CA ALA A 111 -27.48 -32.29 -4.92
C ALA A 111 -26.61 -31.79 -6.07
N ALA A 112 -26.85 -30.58 -6.58
CA ALA A 112 -26.02 -29.96 -7.61
C ALA A 112 -24.60 -29.65 -7.10
N ILE A 113 -24.46 -29.08 -5.90
CA ILE A 113 -23.15 -28.81 -5.28
C ILE A 113 -22.41 -30.12 -4.99
N LYS A 114 -23.12 -31.15 -4.52
CA LYS A 114 -22.56 -32.48 -4.29
C LYS A 114 -22.12 -33.13 -5.61
N ALA A 115 -22.94 -33.10 -6.65
CA ALA A 115 -22.60 -33.63 -7.97
C ALA A 115 -21.42 -32.89 -8.61
N GLN A 116 -21.30 -31.58 -8.40
CA GLN A 116 -20.14 -30.80 -8.83
C GLN A 116 -18.88 -31.23 -8.08
N ARG A 117 -18.96 -31.43 -6.76
CA ARG A 117 -17.84 -31.93 -5.95
C ARG A 117 -17.44 -33.35 -6.36
N ASP A 118 -18.41 -34.23 -6.56
CA ASP A 118 -18.19 -35.63 -6.98
C ASP A 118 -17.57 -35.68 -8.40
N ALA A 119 -18.01 -34.82 -9.32
CA ALA A 119 -17.41 -34.68 -10.66
C ALA A 119 -15.98 -34.10 -10.61
N GLN A 120 -15.68 -33.24 -9.63
CA GLN A 120 -14.35 -32.67 -9.42
C GLN A 120 -13.41 -33.65 -8.70
N GLN A 121 -13.96 -34.59 -7.91
CA GLN A 121 -13.25 -35.72 -7.31
C GLN A 121 -13.07 -36.91 -8.27
N ALA A 122 -13.80 -36.95 -9.39
CA ALA A 122 -13.64 -37.94 -10.45
C ALA A 122 -12.54 -37.57 -11.49
N ALA A 123 -11.77 -36.51 -11.24
CA ALA A 123 -10.46 -36.36 -11.88
C ALA A 123 -9.57 -37.53 -11.40
N PRO A 124 -8.81 -38.18 -12.30
CA PRO A 124 -8.15 -39.45 -12.01
C PRO A 124 -7.30 -39.34 -10.74
N GLU A 125 -7.50 -40.30 -9.82
CA GLU A 125 -6.74 -40.46 -8.59
C GLU A 125 -5.26 -40.21 -8.84
N PRO A 126 -4.60 -39.32 -8.08
CA PRO A 126 -3.16 -39.33 -7.99
C PRO A 126 -2.79 -40.70 -7.44
N VAL A 127 -2.10 -41.48 -8.28
CA VAL A 127 -1.36 -42.68 -7.91
C VAL A 127 -0.77 -42.55 -6.51
N ALA A 128 -1.10 -43.55 -5.68
CA ALA A 128 -0.50 -43.95 -4.41
C ALA A 128 0.45 -42.93 -3.75
N ALA A 129 0.08 -42.51 -2.55
CA ALA A 129 0.97 -41.84 -1.60
C ALA A 129 2.32 -42.58 -1.52
N VAL A 130 3.30 -42.03 -2.23
CA VAL A 130 4.71 -42.31 -1.97
C VAL A 130 5.03 -41.53 -0.70
N ASP A 131 5.47 -42.26 0.32
CA ASP A 131 6.13 -41.74 1.52
C ASP A 131 7.41 -40.97 1.10
N ALA A 132 7.21 -39.76 0.59
CA ALA A 132 8.25 -38.82 0.28
C ALA A 132 8.32 -37.86 1.46
N GLY A 133 9.47 -37.83 2.12
CA GLY A 133 9.78 -36.96 3.25
C GLY A 133 9.50 -35.47 2.96
N PRO A 134 9.76 -34.59 3.94
CA PRO A 134 9.25 -33.21 3.97
C PRO A 134 9.38 -32.52 2.60
N GLN A 135 8.24 -32.33 1.93
CA GLN A 135 8.19 -31.66 0.64
C GLN A 135 8.61 -30.21 0.86
N VAL A 136 9.80 -29.86 0.38
CA VAL A 136 10.24 -28.47 0.36
C VAL A 136 9.32 -27.76 -0.64
N PRO A 137 8.60 -26.70 -0.23
CA PRO A 137 7.74 -25.95 -1.13
C PRO A 137 8.53 -25.50 -2.35
N THR A 138 8.03 -25.80 -3.55
CA THR A 138 8.68 -25.39 -4.79
C THR A 138 8.55 -23.89 -5.03
N GLU A 139 7.53 -23.25 -4.43
CA GLU A 139 7.29 -21.82 -4.50
C GLU A 139 6.90 -21.23 -3.13
N PRO A 140 7.23 -19.95 -2.89
CA PRO A 140 6.72 -19.20 -1.74
C PRO A 140 5.19 -19.05 -1.79
N TYR A 141 4.51 -19.20 -0.65
CA TYR A 141 3.06 -19.10 -0.55
C TYR A 141 2.63 -17.97 0.41
N LYS A 142 1.40 -17.44 0.20
CA LYS A 142 0.82 -16.37 1.04
C LYS A 142 0.85 -16.74 2.53
N GLY A 143 1.32 -15.81 3.38
CA GLY A 143 1.43 -16.01 4.83
C GLY A 143 2.67 -16.79 5.28
N MET A 144 3.56 -17.22 4.37
CA MET A 144 4.86 -17.81 4.75
C MET A 144 5.68 -16.79 5.55
N THR A 145 6.24 -17.21 6.69
CA THR A 145 7.08 -16.33 7.51
C THR A 145 8.42 -16.02 6.82
N GLU A 146 9.04 -14.88 7.13
CA GLU A 146 10.38 -14.53 6.60
C GLU A 146 11.42 -15.62 6.96
N ALA A 147 11.33 -16.19 8.16
CA ALA A 147 12.23 -17.25 8.61
C ALA A 147 12.07 -18.54 7.80
N ASP A 148 10.83 -18.97 7.55
CA ASP A 148 10.54 -20.16 6.73
C ASP A 148 10.97 -19.95 5.28
N PHE A 149 10.75 -18.74 4.76
CA PHE A 149 11.22 -18.36 3.44
C PHE A 149 12.75 -18.43 3.32
N ILE A 150 13.48 -17.86 4.29
CA ILE A 150 14.95 -17.90 4.29
C ILE A 150 15.44 -19.34 4.39
N LYS A 151 14.79 -20.17 5.20
CA LYS A 151 15.14 -21.59 5.35
C LYS A 151 14.94 -22.38 4.05
N ALA A 152 13.86 -22.13 3.33
CA ALA A 152 13.52 -22.86 2.10
C ALA A 152 14.23 -22.30 0.85
N PHE A 153 14.40 -20.97 0.76
CA PHE A 153 14.81 -20.29 -0.48
C PHE A 153 16.05 -19.40 -0.32
N GLY A 154 16.56 -19.19 0.89
CA GLY A 154 17.60 -18.18 1.19
C GLY A 154 18.90 -18.30 0.40
N ALA A 155 19.19 -19.46 -0.19
CA ALA A 155 20.33 -19.63 -1.10
C ALA A 155 20.26 -18.75 -2.35
N CYS A 156 19.05 -18.43 -2.83
CA CYS A 156 18.83 -17.66 -4.06
C CYS A 156 18.34 -16.24 -3.83
N TYR A 157 18.08 -15.86 -2.59
CA TYR A 157 17.57 -14.54 -2.24
C TYR A 157 18.55 -13.80 -1.32
N GLU A 158 18.47 -12.48 -1.34
CA GLU A 158 19.21 -11.57 -0.48
C GLU A 158 18.27 -10.49 0.04
N ARG A 159 18.57 -9.92 1.22
CA ARG A 159 17.72 -8.88 1.79
C ARG A 159 17.81 -7.62 0.92
N GLY A 160 16.67 -7.20 0.40
CA GLY A 160 16.54 -5.98 -0.41
C GLY A 160 16.27 -4.75 0.46
N ALA A 161 16.25 -3.57 -0.18
CA ALA A 161 15.83 -2.35 0.49
C ALA A 161 14.35 -2.44 0.95
N PRO A 162 13.97 -1.89 2.10
CA PRO A 162 12.57 -1.82 2.51
C PRO A 162 11.72 -1.13 1.43
N VAL A 163 10.49 -1.60 1.25
CA VAL A 163 9.52 -1.00 0.32
C VAL A 163 8.35 -0.45 1.13
N THR A 164 7.98 0.80 0.85
CA THR A 164 6.80 1.43 1.45
C THR A 164 5.57 0.94 0.70
N ILE A 165 4.68 0.24 1.39
CA ILE A 165 3.37 -0.16 0.85
C ILE A 165 2.38 1.00 1.11
N ALA A 166 1.39 1.17 0.22
CA ALA A 166 0.41 2.26 0.29
C ALA A 166 -0.29 2.38 1.66
N ASP A 167 -0.37 1.28 2.39
CA ASP A 167 -1.07 1.16 3.68
C ASP A 167 -0.18 1.56 4.88
N GLY A 168 0.99 2.16 4.62
CA GLY A 168 1.83 2.83 5.62
C GLY A 168 2.83 1.93 6.37
N GLY A 169 2.84 0.62 6.12
CA GLY A 169 3.82 -0.31 6.70
C GLY A 169 5.13 -0.40 5.93
N LEU A 170 6.26 -0.44 6.64
CA LEU A 170 7.55 -0.86 6.08
C LEU A 170 7.54 -2.37 5.86
N SER A 171 7.65 -2.79 4.61
CA SER A 171 7.79 -4.21 4.27
C SER A 171 9.26 -4.59 4.14
N THR A 172 9.69 -5.64 4.85
CA THR A 172 10.98 -6.28 4.56
C THR A 172 10.88 -6.93 3.18
N SER A 173 11.93 -6.79 2.37
CA SER A 173 11.94 -7.37 1.03
C SER A 173 13.09 -8.36 0.86
N MET A 174 12.81 -9.44 0.14
CA MET A 174 13.80 -10.42 -0.28
C MET A 174 13.94 -10.35 -1.80
N LYS A 175 15.09 -9.89 -2.29
CA LYS A 175 15.41 -9.74 -3.70
C LYS A 175 16.05 -11.02 -4.22
N LEU A 176 15.65 -11.47 -5.40
CA LEU A 176 16.28 -12.58 -6.08
C LEU A 176 17.69 -12.18 -6.55
N ARG A 177 18.70 -12.99 -6.22
CA ARG A 177 20.08 -12.77 -6.66
C ARG A 177 20.19 -12.79 -8.18
N ALA A 178 21.14 -12.05 -8.74
CA ALA A 178 21.38 -12.01 -10.18
C ALA A 178 22.06 -13.28 -10.75
N ASP A 179 22.23 -14.32 -9.94
CA ASP A 179 22.85 -15.58 -10.33
C ASP A 179 22.01 -16.29 -11.40
N LYS A 180 22.63 -16.70 -12.52
CA LYS A 180 21.93 -17.39 -13.62
C LYS A 180 21.13 -18.60 -13.16
N LYS A 181 21.64 -19.35 -12.17
CA LYS A 181 20.94 -20.51 -11.59
C LYS A 181 19.65 -20.10 -10.89
N CYS A 182 19.72 -19.09 -10.02
CA CYS A 182 18.57 -18.59 -9.27
C CYS A 182 17.55 -17.88 -10.15
N GLN A 183 18.03 -17.13 -11.15
CA GLN A 183 17.20 -16.50 -12.17
C GLN A 183 16.48 -17.52 -13.05
N GLY A 184 17.16 -18.62 -13.43
CA GLY A 184 16.53 -19.70 -14.20
C GLY A 184 15.50 -20.49 -13.41
N GLN A 185 15.66 -20.61 -12.09
CA GLN A 185 14.77 -21.40 -11.24
C GLN A 185 13.57 -20.61 -10.71
N TYR A 186 13.77 -19.34 -10.32
CA TYR A 186 12.75 -18.53 -9.64
C TYR A 186 12.52 -17.16 -10.27
N GLY A 187 13.34 -16.77 -11.26
CA GLY A 187 13.31 -15.44 -11.86
C GLY A 187 12.25 -15.28 -12.93
N THR A 188 12.12 -14.04 -13.38
CA THR A 188 11.32 -13.67 -14.55
C THR A 188 12.28 -13.06 -15.57
N PRO A 189 12.33 -13.57 -16.82
CA PRO A 189 13.25 -13.05 -17.83
C PRO A 189 13.07 -11.53 -18.04
N GLY A 190 14.17 -10.78 -17.96
CA GLY A 190 14.17 -9.33 -18.15
C GLY A 190 13.61 -8.51 -16.98
N ALA A 191 13.36 -9.13 -15.82
CA ALA A 191 12.81 -8.45 -14.66
C ALA A 191 13.51 -8.83 -13.34
N THR A 192 13.47 -7.93 -12.37
CA THR A 192 13.92 -8.22 -11.00
C THR A 192 12.72 -8.71 -10.19
N THR A 193 12.80 -9.94 -9.66
CA THR A 193 11.79 -10.49 -8.75
C THR A 193 12.16 -10.16 -7.30
N ARG A 194 11.18 -9.66 -6.54
CA ARG A 194 11.31 -9.41 -5.10
C ARG A 194 10.06 -9.93 -4.38
N TRP A 195 10.24 -10.45 -3.18
CA TRP A 195 9.15 -10.86 -2.31
C TRP A 195 9.01 -9.86 -1.17
N LEU A 196 7.78 -9.47 -0.87
CA LEU A 196 7.43 -8.49 0.16
C LEU A 196 6.80 -9.21 1.34
N PHE A 197 7.29 -8.90 2.55
CA PHE A 197 6.77 -9.45 3.81
C PHE A 197 6.08 -8.34 4.61
N GLY A 198 4.83 -8.58 4.99
CA GLY A 198 4.08 -7.75 5.92
C GLY A 198 4.06 -8.36 7.32
N HIS A 199 3.23 -7.80 8.20
CA HIS A 199 3.05 -8.31 9.56
C HIS A 199 2.50 -9.75 9.61
N GLU A 200 1.72 -10.14 8.61
CA GLU A 200 1.11 -11.48 8.50
C GLU A 200 1.97 -12.47 7.68
N GLY A 201 3.21 -12.12 7.34
CA GLY A 201 4.11 -12.93 6.52
C GLY A 201 4.15 -12.48 5.06
N LEU A 202 4.43 -13.42 4.15
CA LEU A 202 4.57 -13.14 2.73
C LEU A 202 3.29 -12.54 2.15
N TYR A 203 3.40 -11.30 1.68
CA TYR A 203 2.29 -10.47 1.21
C TYR A 203 2.17 -10.53 -0.31
N ALA A 204 3.24 -10.19 -1.03
CA ALA A 204 3.19 -10.06 -2.48
C ALA A 204 4.53 -10.37 -3.16
N ARG A 205 4.43 -10.69 -4.45
CA ARG A 205 5.54 -10.74 -5.39
C ARG A 205 5.60 -9.44 -6.19
N LEU A 206 6.76 -8.81 -6.19
CA LEU A 206 7.06 -7.65 -7.00
C LEU A 206 7.92 -8.06 -8.19
N VAL A 207 7.50 -7.71 -9.40
CA VAL A 207 8.27 -7.90 -10.61
C VAL A 207 8.56 -6.52 -11.21
N GLU A 208 9.82 -6.09 -11.10
CA GLU A 208 10.30 -4.79 -11.60
C GLU A 208 10.92 -4.99 -12.99
N THR A 209 10.30 -4.42 -14.02
CA THR A 209 10.88 -4.39 -15.38
C THR A 209 11.63 -3.07 -15.60
N GLN A 210 12.55 -3.05 -16.57
CA GLN A 210 13.33 -1.83 -16.89
C GLN A 210 12.47 -0.65 -17.39
N SER A 211 11.19 -0.86 -17.70
CA SER A 211 10.25 0.17 -18.15
C SER A 211 9.49 0.88 -17.01
N SER A 212 9.98 0.79 -15.76
CA SER A 212 9.37 1.43 -14.56
C SER A 212 7.98 0.90 -14.18
N GLN A 213 7.50 -0.18 -14.80
CA GLN A 213 6.25 -0.81 -14.41
C GLN A 213 6.51 -1.81 -13.29
N THR A 214 5.85 -1.54 -12.16
CA THR A 214 5.88 -2.41 -10.99
C THR A 214 4.57 -3.17 -10.97
N THR A 215 4.63 -4.49 -11.19
CA THR A 215 3.45 -5.35 -11.07
C THR A 215 3.49 -6.05 -9.72
N THR A 216 2.46 -5.80 -8.91
CA THR A 216 2.22 -6.52 -7.66
C THR A 216 1.33 -7.73 -7.96
N ILE A 217 1.82 -8.92 -7.62
CA ILE A 217 1.05 -10.17 -7.75
C ILE A 217 0.80 -10.69 -6.34
N ASP A 218 -0.47 -10.85 -5.97
CA ASP A 218 -0.85 -11.41 -4.68
C ASP A 218 -0.40 -12.87 -4.57
N ALA A 219 0.20 -13.24 -3.43
CA ALA A 219 0.86 -14.52 -3.23
C ALA A 219 -0.08 -15.76 -3.16
N GLY A 220 -1.34 -15.65 -3.60
CA GLY A 220 -2.34 -16.71 -3.50
C GLY A 220 -3.47 -16.72 -4.54
N ALA A 221 -3.50 -15.77 -5.48
CA ALA A 221 -4.48 -15.76 -6.56
C ALA A 221 -3.81 -15.18 -7.81
N GLY A 222 -4.03 -15.82 -8.97
CA GLY A 222 -3.52 -15.34 -10.25
C GLY A 222 -4.14 -14.03 -10.75
N GLU A 223 -4.67 -13.21 -9.85
CA GLU A 223 -5.30 -11.94 -10.18
C GLU A 223 -4.25 -10.83 -10.22
N GLN A 224 -3.97 -10.37 -11.43
CA GLN A 224 -3.00 -9.30 -11.68
C GLN A 224 -3.68 -7.96 -11.43
N THR A 225 -3.35 -7.30 -10.31
CA THR A 225 -3.74 -5.89 -10.13
C THR A 225 -2.63 -5.01 -10.70
N THR A 226 -2.81 -4.54 -11.93
CA THR A 226 -1.93 -3.53 -12.56
C THR A 226 -2.26 -2.15 -12.00
N LYS A 227 -1.64 -1.77 -10.87
CA LYS A 227 -1.69 -0.38 -10.41
C LYS A 227 -0.47 0.37 -10.99
N PRO A 228 -0.66 1.45 -11.77
CA PRO A 228 0.45 2.30 -12.18
C PRO A 228 1.11 2.86 -10.92
N THR A 229 2.37 2.48 -10.69
CA THR A 229 3.19 3.22 -9.73
C THR A 229 3.46 4.58 -10.35
N PRO A 230 3.14 5.70 -9.67
CA PRO A 230 3.50 7.02 -10.19
C PRO A 230 5.01 7.05 -10.41
N PRO A 231 5.50 7.67 -11.51
CA PRO A 231 6.93 7.76 -11.76
C PRO A 231 7.62 8.36 -10.53
N PRO A 232 8.83 7.91 -10.18
CA PRO A 232 9.59 8.56 -9.11
C PRO A 232 9.63 10.05 -9.43
N ASP A 233 9.14 10.86 -8.48
CA ASP A 233 9.18 12.31 -8.58
C ASP A 233 10.61 12.70 -9.02
N PRO A 234 10.78 13.50 -10.09
CA PRO A 234 12.08 14.02 -10.46
C PRO A 234 12.54 14.93 -9.35
N ARG A 235 13.21 14.36 -8.34
CA ARG A 235 13.94 15.15 -7.36
C ARG A 235 14.94 15.98 -8.17
N PRO A 236 14.95 17.31 -8.01
CA PRO A 236 16.02 18.11 -8.59
C PRO A 236 17.33 17.57 -8.01
N SER A 237 18.18 17.03 -8.88
CA SER A 237 19.59 16.79 -8.58
C SER A 237 20.19 18.13 -8.18
N LEU A 238 20.33 18.36 -6.88
CA LEU A 238 21.12 19.46 -6.37
C LEU A 238 22.58 19.07 -6.61
N VAL A 239 23.10 19.44 -7.78
CA VAL A 239 24.54 19.47 -8.04
C VAL A 239 25.10 20.55 -7.12
N ILE A 240 25.82 20.16 -6.08
CA ILE A 240 26.68 21.07 -5.32
C ILE A 240 28.04 21.07 -6.04
N PRO A 241 28.41 22.14 -6.77
CA PRO A 241 29.75 22.26 -7.30
C PRO A 241 30.71 22.68 -6.18
N GLY A 242 31.78 21.91 -5.98
CA GLY A 242 32.94 22.34 -5.20
C GLY A 242 33.12 21.64 -3.86
N ALA A 243 33.55 20.37 -3.92
CA ALA A 243 34.35 19.78 -2.85
C ALA A 243 35.66 19.27 -3.48
N PRO A 244 36.83 19.83 -3.16
CA PRO A 244 38.11 19.29 -3.62
C PRO A 244 38.37 17.94 -2.96
N ALA A 245 38.72 16.94 -3.78
CA ALA A 245 39.07 15.60 -3.32
C ALA A 245 40.39 15.62 -2.52
N PRO A 246 40.50 14.89 -1.40
CA PRO A 246 41.75 14.71 -0.69
C PRO A 246 42.60 13.61 -1.35
N GLY A 247 43.89 13.91 -1.52
CA GLY A 247 44.95 12.91 -1.52
C GLY A 247 45.05 12.01 -2.77
N SER A 248 45.85 12.45 -3.73
CA SER A 248 46.61 11.51 -4.56
C SER A 248 48.07 11.94 -4.52
N GLU A 249 48.79 11.37 -3.56
CA GLU A 249 50.25 11.28 -3.62
C GLU A 249 50.60 10.40 -4.82
N ALA A 250 51.50 10.89 -5.67
CA ALA A 250 52.19 10.10 -6.68
C ALA A 250 53.70 10.31 -6.51
N PRO A 251 54.52 9.29 -6.81
CA PRO A 251 55.90 9.19 -6.36
C PRO A 251 56.91 9.88 -7.28
N THR A 252 58.03 10.24 -6.65
CA THR A 252 59.37 10.54 -7.14
C THR A 252 59.76 9.97 -8.51
N MET A 253 60.36 10.78 -9.38
CA MET A 253 61.53 10.37 -10.16
C MET A 253 62.40 11.57 -10.62
N ILE A 254 63.70 11.42 -10.32
CA ILE A 254 64.88 12.28 -10.56
C ILE A 254 65.29 12.19 -12.06
N PRO A 255 65.84 13.23 -12.69
CA PRO A 255 67.28 13.58 -12.63
C PRO A 255 67.59 14.99 -12.11
#